data_AF-A0A562I8L1-F1
#
_entry.id   AF-A0A562I8L1-F1
#
_cell.length_a   1.000
_cell.length_b   1.000
_cell.length_c   1.000
_cell.angle_alpha   90.00
_cell.angle_beta   90.00
_cell.angle_gamma   90.00
#
_symmetry.space_group_name_H-M   'P 1'
#
loop_
_entity.id
_entity.type
_entity.pdbx_description
1 polymer ?
#
loop_
_entity_poly.entity_id
_entity_poly.type
_entity_poly.pdbx_seq_one_letter_code
_entity_poly.pdbx_strand_id
1 'polypeptide(L)'
;MQGSTDQFIRGGRMAALCAGLLLTQQACAADPDENPPAASTGPTSSVPAGDPQATPSATTGSPTTGGGGNGDGAILRGERQVVIAPVGSSESILAVDDKGRLNLTEGSAEYSLFVLDPAGGGRHQIKTAKAGSGGESFCMGLRDNGTSPTTVVAAGCDTSTAGQLFTLERMRATDKQGRPTYEIRGEGGVHLRTIASSGLVAQPAGDEGPDTTFAFVDNGKATLPELD
;
A
#
# COMPACT_ATOMS: atom_id res chain seq x y z
N MET A 1 -7.86 45.81 -32.44
CA MET A 1 -7.16 45.01 -33.46
C MET A 1 -7.73 43.60 -33.39
N GLN A 2 -8.57 43.26 -34.36
CA GLN A 2 -9.10 41.91 -34.59
C GLN A 2 -8.01 41.00 -35.17
N GLY A 3 -8.06 39.72 -34.83
CA GLY A 3 -7.52 38.59 -35.60
C GLY A 3 -8.15 37.31 -35.04
N SER A 4 -9.23 36.78 -35.61
CA SER A 4 -9.33 35.89 -36.79
C SER A 4 -8.57 34.55 -36.67
N THR A 5 -9.33 33.56 -36.21
CA THR A 5 -9.61 32.21 -36.76
C THR A 5 -8.72 31.61 -37.86
N ASP A 6 -8.28 30.36 -37.63
CA ASP A 6 -8.15 29.22 -38.58
C ASP A 6 -7.88 27.97 -37.69
N GLN A 7 -8.66 26.88 -37.54
CA GLN A 7 -9.44 25.96 -38.37
C GLN A 7 -8.66 24.94 -39.23
N PHE A 8 -8.97 23.65 -38.97
CA PHE A 8 -8.71 22.42 -39.75
C PHE A 8 -7.24 21.92 -39.83
N ILE A 9 -6.93 20.63 -39.66
CA ILE A 9 -7.26 19.52 -40.58
C ILE A 9 -7.17 18.14 -39.88
N ARG A 10 -8.23 17.35 -40.13
CA ARG A 10 -8.34 15.90 -40.44
C ARG A 10 -7.26 14.91 -39.95
N GLY A 11 -7.76 13.85 -39.32
CA GLY A 11 -7.94 12.57 -40.02
C GLY A 11 -6.87 11.49 -39.80
N GLY A 12 -7.28 10.41 -39.14
CA GLY A 12 -6.60 9.10 -39.19
C GLY A 12 -7.48 8.02 -38.56
N ARG A 13 -8.22 7.28 -39.39
CA ARG A 13 -8.99 6.08 -39.01
C ARG A 13 -8.16 4.82 -39.28
N MET A 14 -8.52 3.75 -38.54
CA MET A 14 -8.26 2.31 -38.79
C MET A 14 -6.83 1.82 -38.48
N ALA A 15 -6.60 0.62 -37.93
CA ALA A 15 -7.35 -0.62 -38.12
C ALA A 15 -7.32 -1.56 -36.90
N ALA A 16 -8.38 -2.37 -36.80
CA ALA A 16 -8.50 -3.56 -35.99
C ALA A 16 -7.92 -4.79 -36.72
N LEU A 17 -7.29 -5.71 -35.98
CA LEU A 17 -6.98 -7.11 -36.36
C LEU A 17 -6.86 -7.89 -35.02
N CYS A 18 -7.86 -8.69 -34.65
CA CYS A 18 -8.08 -10.10 -35.01
C CYS A 18 -7.30 -11.10 -34.14
N ALA A 19 -8.07 -11.75 -33.25
CA ALA A 19 -8.15 -13.19 -32.97
C ALA A 19 -6.88 -13.97 -32.56
N GLY A 20 -6.97 -14.58 -31.37
CA GLY A 20 -6.09 -15.65 -30.94
C GLY A 20 -6.51 -16.26 -29.59
N LEU A 21 -7.73 -16.83 -29.53
CA LEU A 21 -8.16 -17.69 -28.42
C LEU A 21 -7.54 -19.08 -28.62
N LEU A 22 -6.68 -19.53 -27.70
CA LEU A 22 -6.35 -20.94 -27.53
C LEU A 22 -6.79 -21.37 -26.13
N LEU A 23 -7.94 -22.03 -26.05
CA LEU A 23 -8.34 -22.84 -24.90
C LEU A 23 -7.59 -24.17 -24.98
N THR A 24 -6.81 -24.49 -23.94
CA THR A 24 -6.52 -25.89 -23.63
C THR A 24 -7.04 -26.16 -22.23
N GLN A 25 -8.20 -26.83 -22.17
CA GLN A 25 -8.72 -27.44 -20.96
C GLN A 25 -8.05 -28.80 -20.83
N GLN A 26 -7.24 -28.99 -19.78
CA GLN A 26 -6.87 -30.33 -19.32
C GLN A 26 -7.67 -30.61 -18.05
N ALA A 27 -8.75 -31.38 -18.22
CA ALA A 27 -9.45 -32.08 -17.16
C ALA A 27 -8.72 -33.40 -16.92
N CYS A 28 -8.14 -33.59 -15.74
CA CYS A 28 -7.80 -34.91 -15.23
C CYS A 28 -8.84 -35.32 -14.20
N ALA A 29 -9.36 -36.52 -14.42
CA ALA A 29 -10.45 -37.16 -13.73
C ALA A 29 -10.09 -37.52 -12.27
N ALA A 30 -11.14 -37.73 -11.49
CA ALA A 30 -11.14 -38.15 -10.10
C ALA A 30 -10.67 -39.60 -9.90
N ASP A 31 -9.99 -39.84 -8.79
CA ASP A 31 -9.90 -41.16 -8.15
C ASP A 31 -10.78 -41.14 -6.88
N PRO A 32 -11.82 -41.99 -6.79
CA PRO A 32 -12.45 -42.35 -5.53
C PRO A 32 -11.91 -43.72 -5.09
N ASP A 33 -11.05 -43.76 -4.07
CA ASP A 33 -10.77 -44.99 -3.34
C ASP A 33 -11.16 -44.83 -1.87
N GLU A 34 -12.33 -45.39 -1.60
CA GLU A 34 -12.93 -45.65 -0.30
C GLU A 34 -12.44 -47.02 0.18
N ASN A 35 -11.74 -47.09 1.32
CA ASN A 35 -11.79 -48.29 2.17
C ASN A 35 -11.35 -48.01 3.64
N PRO A 36 -12.20 -48.22 4.66
CA PRO A 36 -11.82 -48.43 6.06
C PRO A 36 -11.62 -49.95 6.31
N PRO A 37 -11.38 -50.50 7.54
CA PRO A 37 -11.02 -49.94 8.85
C PRO A 37 -9.75 -50.59 9.46
N ALA A 38 -9.19 -50.03 10.54
CA ALA A 38 -8.50 -50.82 11.58
C ALA A 38 -8.40 -50.04 12.90
N ALA A 39 -9.11 -50.54 13.90
CA ALA A 39 -8.91 -50.17 15.30
C ALA A 39 -7.57 -50.74 15.80
N SER A 40 -6.80 -49.95 16.54
CA SER A 40 -5.77 -50.47 17.44
C SER A 40 -5.67 -49.59 18.68
N THR A 41 -5.80 -50.24 19.82
CA THR A 41 -5.88 -49.69 21.17
C THR A 41 -4.50 -49.59 21.84
N GLY A 42 -4.23 -48.43 22.46
CA GLY A 42 -3.32 -48.25 23.61
C GLY A 42 -2.03 -47.46 23.33
N PRO A 43 -1.26 -47.04 24.36
CA PRO A 43 -1.57 -46.85 25.78
C PRO A 43 -1.60 -45.36 26.20
N THR A 44 -2.20 -45.11 27.36
CA THR A 44 -2.28 -43.81 28.05
C THR A 44 -0.90 -43.34 28.51
N SER A 45 -0.40 -42.24 27.94
CA SER A 45 0.72 -41.47 28.50
C SER A 45 0.21 -40.18 29.13
N SER A 46 0.34 -40.11 30.45
CA SER A 46 0.11 -38.93 31.29
C SER A 46 1.10 -37.82 30.95
N VAL A 47 0.60 -36.64 30.58
CA VAL A 47 1.40 -35.42 30.41
C VAL A 47 1.35 -34.59 31.70
N PRO A 48 2.49 -34.02 32.16
CA PRO A 48 2.52 -33.15 33.33
C PRO A 48 1.82 -31.81 33.05
N ALA A 49 1.13 -31.28 34.06
CA ALA A 49 0.59 -29.93 34.06
C ALA A 49 1.73 -28.91 33.91
N GLY A 50 1.80 -28.27 32.74
CA GLY A 50 2.62 -27.10 32.47
C GLY A 50 1.78 -25.83 32.61
N ASP A 51 2.37 -24.83 33.25
CA ASP A 51 1.83 -23.54 33.68
C ASP A 51 0.93 -22.80 32.66
N PRO A 52 0.01 -21.94 33.16
CA PRO A 52 -0.79 -21.07 32.31
C PRO A 52 0.11 -20.11 31.53
N GLN A 53 0.23 -20.37 30.23
CA GLN A 53 0.83 -19.48 29.24
C GLN A 53 0.07 -18.15 29.26
N ALA A 54 0.76 -17.10 29.70
CA ALA A 54 0.26 -15.74 29.68
C ALA A 54 -0.15 -15.37 28.25
N THR A 55 -1.45 -15.14 28.06
CA THR A 55 -1.99 -14.41 26.91
C THR A 55 -1.28 -13.07 26.79
N PRO A 56 -0.66 -12.72 25.65
CA PRO A 56 -0.24 -11.36 25.41
C PRO A 56 -1.50 -10.50 25.30
N SER A 57 -1.74 -9.67 26.32
CA SER A 57 -2.67 -8.57 26.22
C SER A 57 -2.22 -7.70 25.06
N ALA A 58 -2.99 -7.69 23.97
CA ALA A 58 -2.89 -6.68 22.94
C ALA A 58 -3.19 -5.33 23.62
N THR A 59 -2.14 -4.58 23.92
CA THR A 59 -2.27 -3.19 24.36
C THR A 59 -2.82 -2.42 23.17
N THR A 60 -4.13 -2.20 23.17
CA THR A 60 -4.77 -1.06 22.49
C THR A 60 -4.20 0.21 23.10
N GLY A 61 -3.00 0.57 22.67
CA GLY A 61 -2.45 1.89 22.90
C GLY A 61 -3.28 2.85 22.10
N SER A 62 -4.14 3.61 22.75
CA SER A 62 -4.80 4.77 22.14
C SER A 62 -3.72 5.63 21.47
N PRO A 63 -3.90 6.04 20.21
CA PRO A 63 -2.94 6.91 19.56
C PRO A 63 -2.85 8.19 20.38
N THR A 64 -1.65 8.46 20.91
CA THR A 64 -1.37 9.72 21.61
C THR A 64 -1.54 10.84 20.59
N THR A 65 -2.62 11.58 20.71
CA THR A 65 -2.88 12.82 19.98
C THR A 65 -1.87 13.89 20.43
N GLY A 66 -0.65 13.80 19.91
CA GLY A 66 0.40 14.80 20.10
C GLY A 66 0.26 15.92 19.10
N GLY A 67 -0.55 16.93 19.44
CA GLY A 67 -0.57 18.19 18.70
C GLY A 67 0.75 18.95 18.85
N GLY A 68 1.24 19.53 17.74
CA GLY A 68 2.20 20.63 17.75
C GLY A 68 3.58 20.31 17.19
N GLY A 69 3.73 20.42 15.87
CA GLY A 69 4.95 20.86 15.17
C GLY A 69 6.15 19.91 15.10
N ASN A 70 6.43 19.12 16.14
CA ASN A 70 7.60 18.23 16.17
C ASN A 70 7.31 16.82 15.65
N GLY A 71 6.06 16.34 15.74
CA GLY A 71 5.66 15.00 15.31
C GLY A 71 5.78 14.81 13.79
N ASP A 72 5.32 15.78 13.00
CA ASP A 72 5.35 15.72 11.54
C ASP A 72 6.79 15.61 11.00
N GLY A 73 7.71 16.35 11.62
CA GLY A 73 9.13 16.28 11.28
C GLY A 73 9.73 14.91 11.59
N ALA A 74 9.38 14.31 12.73
CA ALA A 74 9.83 12.96 13.08
C ALA A 74 9.25 11.88 12.15
N ILE A 75 7.98 12.03 11.75
CA ILE A 75 7.33 11.16 10.76
C ILE A 75 8.09 11.18 9.42
N LEU A 76 8.37 12.38 8.90
CA LEU A 76 9.08 12.53 7.61
C LEU A 76 10.56 12.17 7.67
N ARG A 77 11.16 12.05 8.86
CA ARG A 77 12.52 11.54 9.06
C ARG A 77 12.59 10.03 9.24
N GLY A 78 11.46 9.31 9.14
CA GLY A 78 11.42 7.86 9.32
C GLY A 78 11.51 7.40 10.78
N GLU A 79 11.48 8.31 11.75
CA GLU A 79 11.60 7.98 13.19
C GLU A 79 10.30 7.39 13.75
N ARG A 80 9.20 7.50 13.00
CA ARG A 80 7.85 7.11 13.40
C ARG A 80 7.26 6.12 12.40
N GLN A 81 6.47 5.20 12.92
CA GLN A 81 5.59 4.40 12.09
C GLN A 81 4.21 5.06 12.04
N VAL A 82 3.57 5.02 10.87
CA VAL A 82 2.32 5.72 10.60
C VAL A 82 1.30 4.82 9.93
N VAL A 83 0.03 5.13 10.16
CA VAL A 83 -1.04 4.72 9.25
C VAL A 83 -1.20 5.81 8.20
N ILE A 84 -1.32 5.43 6.92
CA ILE A 84 -1.58 6.35 5.82
C ILE A 84 -3.09 6.31 5.53
N ALA A 85 -3.80 7.42 5.76
CA ALA A 85 -5.25 7.50 5.63
C ALA A 85 -5.65 8.50 4.53
N PRO A 86 -6.40 8.09 3.48
CA PRO A 86 -6.95 9.03 2.51
C PRO A 86 -7.92 9.99 3.18
N VAL A 87 -7.78 11.27 2.91
CA VAL A 87 -8.68 12.31 3.42
C VAL A 87 -10.02 12.20 2.70
N GLY A 88 -11.11 12.29 3.44
CA GLY A 88 -12.47 12.20 2.91
C GLY A 88 -13.05 10.78 2.89
N SER A 89 -12.22 9.74 3.05
CA SER A 89 -12.68 8.37 3.32
C SER A 89 -12.81 8.17 4.82
N SER A 90 -14.01 7.88 5.33
CA SER A 90 -14.18 7.51 6.74
C SER A 90 -13.68 6.08 6.92
N GLU A 91 -12.74 5.88 7.84
CA GLU A 91 -12.27 4.57 8.32
C GLU A 91 -11.36 3.76 7.38
N SER A 92 -11.17 4.20 6.14
CA SER A 92 -10.25 3.56 5.21
C SER A 92 -8.79 3.92 5.50
N ILE A 93 -7.92 2.92 5.51
CA ILE A 93 -6.48 3.08 5.65
C ILE A 93 -5.75 2.30 4.57
N LEU A 94 -4.54 2.72 4.25
CA LEU A 94 -3.69 1.98 3.33
C LEU A 94 -3.14 0.70 3.99
N ALA A 95 -3.12 -0.40 3.25
CA ALA A 95 -2.49 -1.64 3.66
C ALA A 95 -2.00 -2.45 2.45
N VAL A 96 -1.07 -3.37 2.68
CA VAL A 96 -0.72 -4.40 1.69
C VAL A 96 -1.73 -5.55 1.78
N ASP A 97 -2.33 -5.93 0.66
CA ASP A 97 -3.27 -7.05 0.55
C ASP A 97 -2.55 -8.40 0.35
N ASP A 98 -3.33 -9.48 0.30
CA ASP A 98 -2.87 -10.85 0.10
C ASP A 98 -2.17 -11.09 -1.25
N LYS A 99 -2.35 -10.17 -2.21
CA LYS A 99 -1.73 -10.20 -3.54
C LYS A 99 -0.51 -9.30 -3.64
N GLY A 100 -0.07 -8.71 -2.53
CA GLY A 100 1.05 -7.77 -2.50
C GLY A 100 0.75 -6.43 -3.16
N ARG A 101 -0.54 -6.06 -3.30
CA ARG A 101 -0.93 -4.73 -3.78
C ARG A 101 -1.20 -3.83 -2.58
N LEU A 102 -0.96 -2.52 -2.74
CA LEU A 102 -1.41 -1.57 -1.75
C LEU A 102 -2.85 -1.17 -2.05
N ASN A 103 -3.72 -1.29 -1.06
CA ASN A 103 -5.15 -1.04 -1.19
C ASN A 103 -5.72 -0.41 0.08
N LEU A 104 -6.95 0.09 -0.01
CA LEU A 104 -7.70 0.57 1.14
C LEU A 104 -8.38 -0.59 1.86
N THR A 105 -8.27 -0.60 3.18
CA THR A 105 -8.97 -1.54 4.06
C THR A 105 -9.67 -0.78 5.17
N GLU A 106 -10.74 -1.37 5.69
CA GLU A 106 -11.39 -0.93 6.92
C GLU A 106 -10.69 -1.63 8.09
N GLY A 107 -9.97 -0.87 8.92
CA GLY A 107 -9.36 -1.41 10.15
C GLY A 107 -8.00 -2.08 9.99
N SER A 108 -7.74 -3.11 10.80
CA SER A 108 -6.40 -3.69 10.96
C SER A 108 -6.05 -4.69 9.86
N ALA A 109 -4.96 -4.44 9.15
CA ALA A 109 -4.29 -5.42 8.30
C ALA A 109 -2.87 -5.66 8.79
N GLU A 110 -2.29 -6.82 8.46
CA GLU A 110 -0.94 -7.18 8.92
C GLU A 110 0.12 -6.14 8.54
N TYR A 111 -0.03 -5.56 7.34
CA TYR A 111 0.89 -4.56 6.78
C TYR A 111 0.16 -3.23 6.53
N SER A 112 -0.43 -2.65 7.59
CA SER A 112 -1.11 -1.34 7.54
C SER A 112 -0.30 -0.19 8.16
N LEU A 113 0.88 -0.49 8.68
CA LEU A 113 1.80 0.50 9.25
C LEU A 113 2.99 0.70 8.33
N PHE A 114 3.41 1.95 8.20
CA PHE A 114 4.47 2.37 7.29
C PHE A 114 5.49 3.25 7.96
N VAL A 115 6.69 3.32 7.41
CA VAL A 115 7.76 4.27 7.77
C VAL A 115 8.11 5.07 6.53
N LEU A 116 8.22 6.39 6.68
CA LEU A 116 8.56 7.31 5.59
C LEU A 116 10.06 7.60 5.68
N ASP A 117 10.85 6.81 4.95
CA ASP A 117 12.31 6.81 5.06
C ASP A 117 12.95 7.76 4.02
N PRO A 118 13.69 8.80 4.42
CA PRO A 118 14.34 9.72 3.49
C PRO A 118 15.32 9.03 2.55
N ALA A 119 15.18 9.28 1.24
CA ALA A 119 16.06 8.74 0.19
C ALA A 119 16.94 9.82 -0.47
N GLY A 120 17.04 10.99 0.15
CA GLY A 120 17.75 12.15 -0.41
C GLY A 120 16.92 12.95 -1.42
N GLY A 121 17.36 14.17 -1.75
CA GLY A 121 16.70 15.02 -2.75
C GLY A 121 15.23 15.40 -2.44
N GLY A 122 14.83 15.35 -1.17
CA GLY A 122 13.43 15.55 -0.76
C GLY A 122 12.49 14.39 -1.09
N ARG A 123 13.05 13.22 -1.45
CA ARG A 123 12.31 11.99 -1.74
C ARG A 123 12.35 11.04 -0.54
N HIS A 124 11.36 10.15 -0.50
CA HIS A 124 11.22 9.13 0.54
C HIS A 124 10.92 7.77 -0.12
N GLN A 125 11.42 6.70 0.48
CA GLN A 125 10.82 5.38 0.36
C GLN A 125 9.70 5.25 1.39
N ILE A 126 8.59 4.61 1.01
CA ILE A 126 7.49 4.31 1.94
C ILE A 126 7.58 2.81 2.26
N LYS A 127 8.09 2.47 3.44
CA LYS A 127 8.38 1.09 3.86
C LYS A 127 7.26 0.54 4.72
N THR A 128 6.95 -0.75 4.67
CA THR A 128 6.12 -1.40 5.69
C THR A 128 6.87 -1.38 7.02
N ALA A 129 6.22 -0.99 8.11
CA ALA A 129 6.83 -0.92 9.44
C ALA A 129 7.15 -2.32 10.04
N LYS A 130 6.60 -3.37 9.42
CA LYS A 130 6.90 -4.76 9.72
C LYS A 130 7.70 -5.39 8.58
N ALA A 131 8.68 -6.21 8.93
CA ALA A 131 9.35 -7.09 7.99
C ALA A 131 8.41 -8.19 7.47
N GLY A 132 8.55 -8.53 6.19
CA GLY A 132 7.88 -9.68 5.58
C GLY A 132 8.53 -11.00 5.98
N SER A 133 8.09 -12.10 5.35
CA SER A 133 8.59 -13.46 5.61
C SER A 133 10.09 -13.64 5.34
N GLY A 134 10.71 -12.73 4.58
CA GLY A 134 12.15 -12.70 4.31
C GLY A 134 12.99 -11.90 5.31
N GLY A 135 12.39 -11.35 6.37
CA GLY A 135 13.08 -10.51 7.36
C GLY A 135 13.29 -9.06 6.94
N GLU A 136 12.94 -8.70 5.70
CA GLU A 136 13.04 -7.35 5.16
C GLU A 136 11.68 -6.65 5.07
N SER A 137 11.66 -5.32 5.25
CA SER A 137 10.48 -4.52 4.95
C SER A 137 10.19 -4.47 3.45
N PHE A 138 8.93 -4.36 3.06
CA PHE A 138 8.56 -4.04 1.68
C PHE A 138 8.52 -2.53 1.48
N CYS A 139 8.92 -2.07 0.31
CA CYS A 139 8.74 -0.71 -0.15
C CYS A 139 7.52 -0.60 -1.04
N MET A 140 6.81 0.53 -0.93
CA MET A 140 5.84 0.93 -1.93
C MET A 140 6.54 1.09 -3.28
N GLY A 141 5.97 0.51 -4.32
CA GLY A 141 6.49 0.57 -5.68
C GLY A 141 5.38 0.81 -6.69
N LEU A 142 5.73 1.49 -7.77
CA LEU A 142 4.89 1.68 -8.95
C LEU A 142 5.10 0.53 -9.93
N ARG A 143 4.02 -0.16 -10.28
CA ARG A 143 3.99 -1.19 -11.32
C ARG A 143 3.27 -0.65 -12.54
N ASP A 144 4.03 -0.47 -13.62
CA ASP A 144 3.48 -0.14 -14.94
C ASP A 144 2.61 -1.30 -15.45
N ASN A 145 1.44 -0.95 -15.97
CA ASN A 145 0.46 -1.86 -16.53
C ASN A 145 0.19 -1.54 -18.02
N GLY A 146 1.09 -0.82 -18.68
CA GLY A 146 0.95 -0.38 -20.06
C GLY A 146 -0.14 0.68 -20.20
N THR A 147 -1.26 0.32 -20.82
CA THR A 147 -2.37 1.27 -21.07
C THR A 147 -3.33 1.42 -19.89
N SER A 148 -3.18 0.61 -18.84
CA SER A 148 -3.99 0.68 -17.62
C SER A 148 -3.32 1.56 -16.57
N PRO A 149 -4.07 2.14 -15.61
CA PRO A 149 -3.47 2.90 -14.52
C PRO A 149 -2.36 2.13 -13.81
N THR A 150 -1.26 2.81 -13.49
CA THR A 150 -0.14 2.26 -12.74
C THR A 150 -0.64 1.79 -11.37
N THR A 151 -0.37 0.54 -11.04
CA THR A 151 -0.77 -0.03 -9.76
C THR A 151 0.30 0.24 -8.71
N VAL A 152 -0.12 0.45 -7.47
CA VAL A 152 0.80 0.55 -6.33
C VAL A 152 0.92 -0.82 -5.67
N VAL A 153 2.16 -1.29 -5.51
CA VAL A 153 2.48 -2.65 -5.02
C VAL A 153 3.52 -2.62 -3.92
N ALA A 154 3.56 -3.67 -3.12
CA ALA A 154 4.65 -3.95 -2.20
C ALA A 154 5.77 -4.66 -2.99
N ALA A 155 6.98 -4.12 -2.93
CA ALA A 155 8.16 -4.65 -3.59
C ALA A 155 9.33 -4.73 -2.60
N GLY A 156 10.37 -5.47 -2.95
CA GLY A 156 11.65 -5.36 -2.23
C GLY A 156 12.19 -3.94 -2.32
N CYS A 157 12.77 -3.43 -1.23
CA CYS A 157 13.26 -2.06 -1.15
C CYS A 157 14.52 -1.84 -1.99
N ASP A 158 14.48 -0.89 -2.91
CA ASP A 158 15.62 -0.48 -3.74
C ASP A 158 15.57 1.04 -3.99
N THR A 159 16.53 1.76 -3.40
CA THR A 159 16.62 3.24 -3.50
C THR A 159 17.09 3.70 -4.88
N SER A 160 17.64 2.82 -5.71
CA SER A 160 18.01 3.12 -7.09
C SER A 160 16.82 3.05 -8.05
N THR A 161 15.74 2.37 -7.66
CA THR A 161 14.50 2.28 -8.44
C THR A 161 13.64 3.51 -8.21
N ALA A 162 13.58 4.41 -9.19
CA ALA A 162 12.86 5.66 -9.05
C ALA A 162 11.33 5.50 -8.95
N GLY A 163 10.78 4.36 -9.42
CA GLY A 163 9.41 3.91 -9.14
C GLY A 163 9.12 3.55 -7.67
N GLN A 164 10.12 3.57 -6.78
CA GLN A 164 9.96 3.39 -5.32
C GLN A 164 10.27 4.67 -4.53
N LEU A 165 10.59 5.77 -5.21
CA LEU A 165 10.88 7.05 -4.57
C LEU A 165 9.68 7.98 -4.71
N PHE A 166 9.27 8.61 -3.62
CA PHE A 166 8.10 9.49 -3.59
C PHE A 166 8.42 10.85 -3.00
N THR A 167 7.84 11.91 -3.57
CA THR A 167 7.80 13.23 -2.93
C THR A 167 6.54 13.33 -2.09
N LEU A 168 6.69 13.80 -0.85
CA LEU A 168 5.59 14.01 0.09
C LEU A 168 5.34 15.52 0.21
N GLU A 169 4.39 16.03 -0.56
CA GLU A 169 4.13 17.46 -0.66
C GLU A 169 3.05 17.88 0.34
N ARG A 170 3.40 18.76 1.28
CA ARG A 170 2.47 19.22 2.31
C ARG A 170 1.42 20.15 1.71
N MET A 171 0.16 19.82 1.93
CA MET A 171 -0.97 20.64 1.50
C MET A 171 -1.35 21.67 2.56
N ARG A 172 -2.06 22.72 2.14
CA ARG A 172 -2.61 23.73 3.06
C ARG A 172 -3.77 23.19 3.90
N ALA A 173 -4.49 22.19 3.39
CA ALA A 173 -5.61 21.57 4.08
C ALA A 173 -5.15 20.67 5.22
N THR A 174 -5.97 20.57 6.26
CA THR A 174 -5.84 19.58 7.33
C THR A 174 -6.99 18.60 7.27
N ASP A 175 -6.83 17.43 7.87
CA ASP A 175 -7.95 16.51 8.05
C ASP A 175 -8.89 16.96 9.19
N LYS A 176 -9.90 16.14 9.49
CA LYS A 176 -10.92 16.41 10.52
C LYS A 176 -10.33 16.52 11.94
N GLN A 177 -9.12 16.01 12.16
CA GLN A 177 -8.39 16.04 13.43
C GLN A 177 -7.33 17.16 13.46
N GLY A 178 -7.26 18.00 12.43
CA GLY A 178 -6.28 19.07 12.33
C GLY A 178 -4.87 18.61 11.95
N ARG A 179 -4.70 17.35 11.50
CA ARG A 179 -3.40 16.85 11.05
C ARG A 179 -3.08 17.39 9.65
N PRO A 180 -1.81 17.69 9.34
CA PRO A 180 -1.43 18.05 7.99
C PRO A 180 -1.79 16.95 7.01
N THR A 181 -2.11 17.35 5.79
CA THR A 181 -2.37 16.43 4.69
C THR A 181 -1.29 16.57 3.64
N TYR A 182 -1.04 15.49 2.92
CA TYR A 182 0.04 15.37 1.96
C TYR A 182 -0.48 14.82 0.64
N GLU A 183 0.03 15.37 -0.44
CA GLU A 183 0.01 14.71 -1.74
C GLU A 183 1.23 13.79 -1.83
N ILE A 184 1.04 12.58 -2.34
CA ILE A 184 2.13 11.62 -2.56
C ILE A 184 2.37 11.52 -4.07
N ARG A 185 3.56 11.92 -4.50
CA ARG A 185 3.94 12.01 -5.92
C ARG A 185 5.04 11.03 -6.24
N GLY A 186 4.82 10.21 -7.27
CA GLY A 186 5.83 9.32 -7.82
C GLY A 186 6.74 10.02 -8.84
N GLU A 187 7.65 9.25 -9.43
CA GLU A 187 8.38 9.67 -10.63
C GLU A 187 7.44 9.88 -11.84
N GLY A 188 7.85 10.70 -12.81
CA GLY A 188 7.05 10.95 -14.02
C GLY A 188 5.85 11.86 -13.79
N GLY A 189 5.77 12.50 -12.62
CA GLY A 189 4.68 13.43 -12.28
C GLY A 189 3.34 12.72 -12.05
N VAL A 190 3.36 11.45 -11.65
CA VAL A 190 2.15 10.73 -11.24
C VAL A 190 1.85 10.96 -9.75
N HIS A 191 0.56 10.90 -9.43
CA HIS A 191 -0.02 11.21 -8.14
C HIS A 191 -0.75 9.97 -7.65
N LEU A 192 -0.56 9.62 -6.38
CA LEU A 192 -1.32 8.55 -5.76
C LEU A 192 -2.79 8.97 -5.60
N ARG A 193 -3.69 8.12 -6.07
CA ARG A 193 -5.13 8.33 -6.05
C ARG A 193 -5.85 7.09 -5.59
N THR A 194 -6.98 7.30 -4.93
CA THR A 194 -7.88 6.21 -4.55
C THR A 194 -9.02 6.14 -5.56
N ILE A 195 -9.27 4.96 -6.10
CA ILE A 195 -10.33 4.71 -7.08
C ILE A 195 -11.17 3.56 -6.58
N ALA A 196 -12.49 3.76 -6.50
CA ALA A 196 -13.42 2.79 -5.93
C ALA A 196 -13.30 1.38 -6.54
N SER A 197 -13.01 1.27 -7.84
CA SER A 197 -12.89 -0.02 -8.54
C SER A 197 -11.50 -0.67 -8.48
N SER A 198 -10.45 0.10 -8.22
CA SER A 198 -9.06 -0.34 -8.42
C SER A 198 -8.18 -0.21 -7.18
N GLY A 199 -8.68 0.41 -6.11
CA GLY A 199 -7.91 0.67 -4.90
C GLY A 199 -6.98 1.87 -5.07
N LEU A 200 -5.75 1.74 -4.57
CA LEU A 200 -4.70 2.74 -4.74
C LEU A 200 -4.01 2.56 -6.10
N VAL A 201 -3.93 3.65 -6.87
CA VAL A 201 -3.23 3.71 -8.15
C VAL A 201 -2.37 4.97 -8.24
N ALA A 202 -1.48 5.02 -9.21
CA ALA A 202 -0.75 6.23 -9.57
C ALA A 202 -1.16 6.70 -10.97
N GLN A 203 -1.52 7.98 -11.11
CA GLN A 203 -1.96 8.58 -12.38
C GLN A 203 -1.45 10.01 -12.49
N PRO A 204 -1.28 10.55 -13.71
CA PRO A 204 -1.01 11.98 -13.91
C PRO A 204 -2.03 12.86 -13.16
N ALA A 205 -1.63 14.06 -12.76
CA ALA A 205 -2.59 15.03 -12.23
C ALA A 205 -3.64 15.37 -13.31
N GLY A 206 -4.91 15.41 -12.90
CA GLY A 206 -5.96 16.02 -13.69
C GLY A 206 -5.92 17.55 -13.61
N ASP A 207 -6.75 18.21 -14.40
CA ASP A 207 -6.81 19.68 -14.47
C ASP A 207 -7.26 20.34 -13.15
N GLU A 208 -7.89 19.58 -12.25
CA GLU A 208 -8.37 20.05 -10.95
C GLU A 208 -7.38 19.83 -9.79
N GLY A 209 -6.18 19.30 -10.07
CA GLY A 209 -5.14 19.00 -9.07
C GLY A 209 -5.21 17.56 -8.53
N PRO A 210 -4.62 17.27 -7.35
CA PRO A 210 -4.74 15.95 -6.72
C PRO A 210 -6.15 15.70 -6.16
N ASP A 211 -6.81 14.68 -6.68
CA ASP A 211 -8.13 14.25 -6.19
C ASP A 211 -8.05 13.55 -4.81
N THR A 212 -6.85 13.15 -4.37
CA THR A 212 -6.65 12.45 -3.10
C THR A 212 -5.45 13.04 -2.36
N THR A 213 -5.68 13.41 -1.10
CA THR A 213 -4.62 13.74 -0.14
C THR A 213 -4.65 12.73 1.00
N PHE A 214 -3.54 12.61 1.71
CA PHE A 214 -3.35 11.61 2.76
C PHE A 214 -2.96 12.29 4.07
N ALA A 215 -3.53 11.83 5.18
CA ALA A 215 -3.06 12.15 6.51
C ALA A 215 -2.14 11.01 7.00
N PHE A 216 -1.06 11.38 7.68
CA PHE A 216 -0.20 10.42 8.36
C PHE A 216 -0.57 10.38 9.84
N VAL A 217 -1.07 9.24 10.30
CA VAL A 217 -1.48 9.03 11.69
C VAL A 217 -0.31 8.40 12.43
N ASP A 218 0.33 9.15 13.32
CA ASP A 218 1.43 8.65 14.15
C ASP A 218 0.98 7.45 14.99
N ASN A 219 1.70 6.35 14.86
CA ASN A 219 1.47 5.10 15.58
C ASN A 219 2.70 4.66 16.40
N GLY A 220 3.53 5.63 16.81
CA GLY A 220 4.65 5.39 17.70
C GLY A 220 6.00 5.38 17.00
N LYS A 221 7.03 4.99 17.76
CA LYS A 221 8.41 4.88 17.26
C LYS A 221 8.47 3.80 16.17
N ALA A 222 9.22 4.06 15.09
CA ALA A 222 9.56 3.02 14.13
C ALA A 222 10.37 1.91 14.82
N THR A 223 10.07 0.66 14.49
CA THR A 223 10.75 -0.53 15.05
C THR A 223 11.53 -1.32 13.99
N LEU A 224 11.54 -0.85 12.75
CA LEU A 224 12.42 -1.39 11.72
C LEU A 224 13.88 -1.18 12.15
N PRO A 225 14.74 -2.19 12.01
CA PRO A 225 16.16 -2.01 12.23
C PRO A 225 16.68 -0.91 11.29
N GLU A 226 17.49 0.00 11.83
CA GLU A 226 18.24 0.95 11.00
C GLU A 226 19.17 0.12 10.11
N LEU A 227 18.96 0.19 8.79
CA LEU A 227 19.84 -0.43 7.82
C LEU A 227 21.00 0.55 7.60
N ASP A 228 22.13 0.27 8.25
CA ASP A 228 23.41 0.95 8.06
C ASP A 228 24.03 0.64 6.69
#